data_AF-A0A6V7HBY4-F1
#
_entry.id   AF-A0A6V7HBY4-F1
#
_cell.length_a   1.000
_cell.length_b   1.000
_cell.length_c   1.000
_cell.angle_alpha   90.00
_cell.angle_beta   90.00
_cell.angle_gamma   90.00
#
_symmetry.space_group_name_H-M   'P 1'
#
loop_
_entity.id
_entity.type
_entity.pdbx_description
1 polymer ?
#
loop_
_entity_poly.entity_id
_entity_poly.type
_entity_poly.pdbx_seq_one_letter_code
_entity_poly.pdbx_strand_id
1 'polypeptide(L)'
;IKSQATGGFQAFIIHYREDPDQQNLIDWIQEDWLQCCGIEGPKDWDRNNYFNCSSSDIGSREACGVPFSCCKRKPNTGERSIYERGCLRAGEEWLELNLVSVVGTVVSTMVLQNFEVAKVIYEKGCIQAGEEWVERNLLAIVTGAVATAFAQCYLSIDATFSANCVLIQQSLSYFQILGICFAQNLRVDIFAQKAKWH
;
A
#
# COMPACT_ATOMS: atom_id res chain seq x y z
N ILE A 1 13.40 6.14 -11.11
CA ILE A 1 12.42 5.78 -10.05
C ILE A 1 11.74 4.46 -10.39
N LYS A 2 11.07 4.30 -11.54
CA LYS A 2 10.45 3.03 -11.95
C LYS A 2 11.40 1.82 -11.88
N SER A 3 12.65 1.95 -12.34
CA SER A 3 13.65 0.87 -12.28
C SER A 3 14.07 0.43 -10.87
N GLN A 4 14.11 1.35 -9.90
CA GLN A 4 14.41 1.00 -8.51
C GLN A 4 13.25 0.25 -7.86
N ALA A 5 12.01 0.66 -8.15
CA ALA A 5 10.82 -0.03 -7.66
C ALA A 5 10.72 -1.46 -8.22
N THR A 6 10.94 -1.65 -9.53
CA THR A 6 10.93 -2.98 -10.15
C THR A 6 11.99 -3.90 -9.53
N GLY A 7 13.17 -3.39 -9.18
CA GLY A 7 14.23 -4.19 -8.52
C GLY A 7 13.80 -4.74 -7.16
N GLY A 8 13.08 -3.95 -6.35
CA GLY A 8 12.51 -4.41 -5.08
C GLY A 8 11.46 -5.50 -5.28
N PHE A 9 10.55 -5.30 -6.24
CA PHE A 9 9.52 -6.31 -6.55
C PHE A 9 10.10 -7.60 -7.13
N GLN A 10 11.23 -7.54 -7.82
CA GLN A 10 11.91 -8.75 -8.35
C GLN A 10 12.40 -9.65 -7.22
N ALA A 11 12.87 -9.10 -6.10
CA ALA A 11 13.26 -9.89 -4.94
C ALA A 11 12.08 -10.70 -4.37
N PHE A 12 10.87 -10.13 -4.39
CA PHE A 12 9.66 -10.83 -3.96
C PHE A 12 9.28 -12.02 -4.85
N ILE A 13 9.61 -11.99 -6.14
CA ILE A 13 9.43 -13.14 -7.04
C ILE A 13 10.50 -14.20 -6.78
N ILE A 14 11.77 -13.81 -6.65
CA ILE A 14 12.88 -14.77 -6.46
C ILE A 14 12.69 -15.56 -5.16
N HIS A 15 12.37 -14.88 -4.06
CA HIS A 15 12.19 -15.50 -2.74
C HIS A 15 10.73 -15.88 -2.44
N TYR A 16 9.86 -15.99 -3.46
CA TYR A 16 8.44 -16.29 -3.28
C TYR A 16 8.22 -17.52 -2.39
N ARG A 17 8.97 -18.63 -2.58
CA ARG A 17 8.77 -19.88 -1.84
C ARG A 17 9.38 -19.91 -0.43
N GLU A 18 10.16 -18.91 -0.05
CA GLU A 18 10.94 -18.94 1.20
C GLU A 18 10.09 -18.57 2.42
N ASP A 19 9.18 -17.59 2.29
CA ASP A 19 8.35 -17.11 3.38
C ASP A 19 6.84 -17.30 3.10
N PRO A 20 6.07 -17.93 4.01
CA PRO A 20 4.64 -18.17 3.81
C PRO A 20 3.81 -16.89 3.83
N ASP A 21 4.19 -15.90 4.64
CA ASP A 21 3.46 -14.61 4.73
C ASP A 21 3.64 -13.79 3.44
N GLN A 22 4.82 -13.86 2.82
CA GLN A 22 5.09 -13.23 1.54
C GLN A 22 4.27 -13.90 0.41
N GLN A 23 4.14 -15.23 0.43
CA GLN A 23 3.30 -15.95 -0.54
C GLN A 23 1.85 -15.49 -0.43
N ASN A 24 1.29 -15.51 0.78
CA ASN A 24 -0.09 -15.11 1.03
C ASN A 24 -0.37 -13.68 0.57
N LEU A 25 0.55 -12.75 0.83
CA LEU A 25 0.42 -11.36 0.40
C LEU A 25 0.41 -11.24 -1.13
N ILE A 26 1.35 -11.90 -1.81
CA ILE A 26 1.46 -11.85 -3.27
C ILE A 26 0.23 -12.49 -3.91
N ASP A 27 -0.24 -13.62 -3.37
CA ASP A 27 -1.41 -14.33 -3.87
C ASP A 27 -2.67 -13.47 -3.73
N TRP A 28 -2.87 -12.82 -2.57
CA TRP A 28 -3.97 -11.89 -2.35
C TRP A 28 -3.91 -10.68 -3.30
N ILE A 29 -2.72 -10.10 -3.52
CA ILE A 29 -2.55 -8.98 -4.46
C ILE A 29 -2.96 -9.41 -5.89
N GLN A 30 -2.51 -10.59 -6.32
CA GLN A 30 -2.71 -11.07 -7.69
C GLN A 30 -4.15 -11.54 -7.95
N GLU A 31 -4.77 -12.23 -7.00
CA GLU A 31 -6.11 -12.80 -7.17
C GLU A 31 -7.23 -11.84 -6.77
N ASP A 32 -7.15 -11.22 -5.58
CA ASP A 32 -8.26 -10.47 -4.98
C ASP A 32 -8.17 -8.96 -5.20
N TRP A 33 -6.98 -8.36 -5.09
CA TRP A 33 -6.85 -6.90 -5.14
C TRP A 33 -6.77 -6.37 -6.58
N LEU A 34 -5.76 -6.80 -7.33
CA LEU A 34 -5.40 -6.18 -8.62
C LEU A 34 -5.73 -7.06 -9.83
N GLN A 35 -6.06 -8.34 -9.64
CA GLN A 35 -6.40 -9.27 -10.73
C GLN A 35 -5.34 -9.26 -11.85
N CYS A 36 -4.09 -9.48 -11.46
CA CYS A 36 -2.88 -9.30 -12.26
C CYS A 36 -1.93 -10.49 -12.07
N CYS A 37 -0.89 -10.59 -12.89
CA CYS A 37 0.14 -11.61 -12.75
C CYS A 37 1.53 -11.05 -13.00
N GLY A 38 2.45 -11.35 -12.08
CA GLY A 38 3.83 -10.86 -12.14
C GLY A 38 3.93 -9.35 -11.96
N ILE A 39 5.09 -8.77 -12.27
CA ILE A 39 5.33 -7.34 -12.07
C ILE A 39 4.87 -6.58 -13.31
N GLU A 40 5.49 -6.89 -14.45
CA GLU A 40 5.13 -6.39 -15.77
C GLU A 40 4.28 -7.41 -16.54
N GLY A 41 4.46 -8.71 -16.24
CA GLY A 41 3.58 -9.76 -16.75
C GLY A 41 3.96 -11.18 -16.29
N PRO A 42 3.30 -12.20 -16.84
CA PRO A 42 3.47 -13.60 -16.41
C PRO A 42 4.90 -14.14 -16.52
N LYS A 43 5.70 -13.64 -17.47
CA LYS A 43 7.08 -14.10 -17.70
C LYS A 43 8.06 -13.72 -16.58
N ASP A 44 7.68 -12.79 -15.70
CA ASP A 44 8.56 -12.41 -14.60
C ASP A 44 8.85 -13.57 -13.64
N TRP A 45 7.95 -14.56 -13.61
CA TRP A 45 8.09 -15.80 -12.84
C TRP A 45 9.26 -16.68 -13.30
N ASP A 46 9.78 -16.51 -14.51
CA ASP A 46 10.95 -17.26 -15.00
C ASP A 46 12.21 -17.00 -14.17
N ARG A 47 12.24 -15.93 -13.36
CA ARG A 47 13.37 -15.58 -12.49
C ARG A 47 13.41 -16.38 -11.19
N ASN A 48 12.29 -17.00 -10.80
CA ASN A 48 12.23 -17.86 -9.63
C ASN A 48 12.75 -19.26 -9.99
N ASN A 49 13.60 -19.87 -9.17
CA ASN A 49 14.19 -21.17 -9.49
C ASN A 49 13.16 -22.32 -9.68
N TYR A 50 11.99 -22.26 -9.04
CA TYR A 50 10.93 -23.26 -9.14
C TYR A 50 10.13 -23.13 -10.44
N PHE A 51 9.88 -21.89 -10.87
CA PHE A 51 9.08 -21.57 -12.07
C PHE A 51 9.91 -21.37 -13.34
N ASN A 52 11.23 -21.21 -13.20
CA ASN A 52 12.15 -21.03 -14.32
C ASN A 52 12.03 -22.18 -15.33
N CYS A 53 11.88 -21.86 -16.62
CA CYS A 53 11.86 -22.85 -17.68
C CYS A 53 13.09 -23.78 -17.70
N SER A 54 14.28 -23.27 -17.39
CA SER A 54 15.51 -24.08 -17.33
C SER A 54 15.54 -25.07 -16.16
N SER A 55 14.66 -24.93 -15.16
CA SER A 55 14.53 -25.93 -14.09
C SER A 55 13.64 -27.11 -14.48
N SER A 56 13.03 -27.08 -15.67
CA SER A 56 12.34 -28.25 -16.25
C SER A 56 13.30 -29.43 -16.44
N ASP A 57 14.53 -29.15 -16.90
CA ASP A 57 15.58 -30.16 -17.08
C ASP A 57 16.06 -30.76 -15.76
N ILE A 58 15.84 -30.06 -14.64
CA ILE A 58 16.20 -30.46 -13.28
C ILE A 58 15.00 -31.16 -12.58
N GLY A 59 13.84 -31.25 -13.25
CA GLY A 59 12.66 -31.96 -12.77
C GLY A 59 11.70 -31.13 -11.92
N SER A 60 11.75 -29.79 -11.99
CA SER A 60 10.72 -28.96 -11.34
C SER A 60 9.37 -29.16 -12.02
N ARG A 61 8.36 -29.56 -11.24
CA ARG A 61 6.97 -29.77 -11.72
C ARG A 61 6.28 -28.48 -12.12
N GLU A 62 6.79 -27.34 -11.67
CA GLU A 62 6.19 -26.01 -11.83
C GLU A 62 6.97 -25.15 -12.84
N ALA A 63 7.95 -25.74 -13.53
CA ALA A 63 8.77 -25.06 -14.53
C ALA A 63 7.95 -24.56 -15.73
N CYS A 64 8.34 -23.39 -16.26
CA CYS A 64 7.59 -22.63 -17.28
C CYS A 64 6.13 -22.30 -16.87
N GLY A 65 5.84 -22.35 -15.57
CA GLY A 65 4.52 -22.10 -15.00
C GLY A 65 4.42 -20.75 -14.30
N VAL A 66 3.21 -20.48 -13.80
CA VAL A 66 2.91 -19.36 -12.90
C VAL A 66 2.15 -19.92 -11.69
N PRO A 67 2.17 -19.21 -10.54
CA PRO A 67 1.40 -19.63 -9.38
C PRO A 67 -0.11 -19.60 -9.62
N PHE A 68 -0.86 -20.25 -8.72
CA PHE A 68 -2.31 -20.42 -8.86
C PHE A 68 -3.06 -19.09 -8.80
N SER A 69 -2.56 -18.10 -8.06
CA SER A 69 -3.13 -16.75 -7.93
C SER A 69 -3.16 -15.97 -9.27
N CYS A 70 -2.29 -16.34 -10.22
CA CYS A 70 -2.32 -15.80 -11.58
C CYS A 70 -3.45 -16.37 -12.47
N CYS A 71 -4.18 -17.41 -12.02
CA CYS A 71 -5.18 -18.10 -12.82
C CYS A 71 -6.61 -17.68 -12.45
N LYS A 72 -7.34 -17.08 -13.39
CA LYS A 72 -8.78 -16.83 -13.24
C LYS A 72 -9.64 -17.96 -13.82
N ARG A 73 -10.75 -18.26 -13.15
CA ARG A 73 -11.78 -19.18 -13.67
C ARG A 73 -12.75 -18.42 -14.58
N LYS A 74 -12.91 -18.87 -15.83
CA LYS A 74 -13.98 -18.35 -16.69
C LYS A 74 -15.33 -18.93 -16.24
N PRO A 75 -16.32 -18.08 -15.88
CA PRO A 75 -17.59 -18.56 -15.31
C PRO A 75 -18.41 -19.41 -16.28
N ASN A 76 -18.27 -19.19 -17.59
CA ASN A 76 -19.13 -19.83 -18.59
C ASN A 76 -18.57 -21.13 -19.18
N THR A 77 -17.26 -21.38 -19.07
CA THR A 77 -16.62 -22.53 -19.72
C THR A 77 -15.84 -23.43 -18.77
N GLY A 78 -15.64 -23.01 -17.51
CA GLY A 78 -14.78 -23.71 -16.55
C GLY A 78 -13.30 -23.71 -16.93
N GLU A 79 -12.94 -23.07 -18.04
CA GLU A 79 -11.58 -22.94 -18.55
C GLU A 79 -10.79 -21.97 -17.67
N ARG A 80 -9.56 -22.33 -17.32
CA ARG A 80 -8.64 -21.42 -16.61
C ARG A 80 -7.87 -20.59 -17.62
N SER A 81 -7.84 -19.29 -17.39
CA SER A 81 -7.02 -18.35 -18.16
C SER A 81 -6.09 -17.60 -17.22
N ILE A 82 -4.91 -17.23 -17.71
CA ILE A 82 -3.90 -16.51 -16.92
C ILE A 82 -4.15 -15.00 -17.06
N TYR A 83 -3.87 -14.22 -16.01
CA TYR A 83 -3.86 -12.77 -16.12
C TYR A 83 -2.67 -12.31 -16.97
N GLU A 84 -2.91 -11.66 -18.11
CA GLU A 84 -1.84 -11.13 -18.96
C GLU A 84 -1.31 -9.75 -18.51
N ARG A 85 -2.01 -9.12 -17.57
CA ARG A 85 -1.69 -7.78 -17.07
C ARG A 85 -0.74 -7.87 -15.87
N GLY A 86 0.39 -7.15 -15.93
CA GLY A 86 1.30 -6.99 -14.80
C GLY A 86 0.74 -6.13 -13.66
N CYS A 87 1.12 -6.48 -12.42
CA CYS A 87 0.64 -5.80 -11.22
C CYS A 87 1.18 -4.38 -11.06
N LEU A 88 2.35 -4.06 -11.61
CA LEU A 88 2.92 -2.71 -11.52
C LEU A 88 2.03 -1.69 -12.25
N ARG A 89 1.59 -2.03 -13.47
CA ARG A 89 0.68 -1.19 -14.25
C ARG A 89 -0.72 -1.14 -13.63
N ALA A 90 -1.25 -2.29 -13.20
CA ALA A 90 -2.55 -2.34 -12.54
C ALA A 90 -2.57 -1.51 -11.23
N GLY A 91 -1.48 -1.57 -10.46
CA GLY A 91 -1.29 -0.76 -9.27
C GLY A 91 -1.15 0.73 -9.56
N GLU A 92 -0.45 1.11 -10.63
CA GLU A 92 -0.36 2.52 -11.09
C GLU A 92 -1.75 3.06 -11.46
N GLU A 93 -2.55 2.31 -12.24
CA GLU A 93 -3.93 2.69 -12.59
C GLU A 93 -4.86 2.79 -11.37
N TRP A 94 -4.79 1.81 -10.46
CA TRP A 94 -5.54 1.84 -9.21
C TRP A 94 -5.15 3.03 -8.35
N LEU A 95 -3.84 3.32 -8.27
CA LEU A 95 -3.31 4.44 -7.51
C LEU A 95 -3.79 5.74 -8.11
N GLU A 96 -3.66 6.00 -9.41
CA GLU A 96 -4.13 7.25 -10.03
C GLU A 96 -5.62 7.51 -9.78
N LEU A 97 -6.47 6.49 -9.84
CA LEU A 97 -7.91 6.63 -9.58
C LEU A 97 -8.24 6.96 -8.12
N ASN A 98 -7.51 6.37 -7.16
CA ASN A 98 -7.77 6.57 -5.73
C ASN A 98 -6.97 7.76 -5.15
N LEU A 99 -5.79 8.03 -5.70
CA LEU A 99 -4.90 9.12 -5.32
C LEU A 99 -5.48 10.47 -5.75
N VAL A 100 -6.23 10.57 -6.84
CA VAL A 100 -6.96 11.81 -7.17
C VAL A 100 -8.02 12.14 -6.11
N SER A 101 -8.69 11.14 -5.54
CA SER A 101 -9.61 11.35 -4.42
C SER A 101 -8.87 11.74 -3.12
N VAL A 102 -7.77 11.06 -2.81
CA VAL A 102 -6.97 11.33 -1.61
C VAL A 102 -6.26 12.69 -1.70
N VAL A 103 -5.60 13.00 -2.82
CA VAL A 103 -4.95 14.29 -3.06
C VAL A 103 -5.99 15.38 -3.26
N GLY A 104 -7.12 15.10 -3.90
CA GLY A 104 -8.21 16.06 -4.06
C GLY A 104 -8.78 16.49 -2.71
N THR A 105 -9.01 15.56 -1.79
CA THR A 105 -9.46 15.87 -0.43
C THR A 105 -8.38 16.57 0.40
N VAL A 106 -7.13 16.08 0.37
CA VAL A 106 -6.01 16.70 1.09
C VAL A 106 -5.71 18.11 0.56
N VAL A 107 -5.62 18.32 -0.75
CA VAL A 107 -5.36 19.64 -1.35
C VAL A 107 -6.55 20.56 -1.18
N SER A 108 -7.80 20.09 -1.31
CA SER A 108 -8.97 20.94 -1.05
C SER A 108 -9.03 21.39 0.41
N THR A 109 -8.72 20.50 1.36
CA THR A 109 -8.62 20.88 2.77
C THR A 109 -7.41 21.78 3.04
N MET A 110 -6.27 21.55 2.37
CA MET A 110 -5.08 22.41 2.47
C MET A 110 -5.30 23.81 1.88
N VAL A 111 -6.01 23.92 0.77
CA VAL A 111 -6.30 25.20 0.08
C VAL A 111 -7.25 26.05 0.93
N LEU A 112 -8.19 25.43 1.63
CA LEU A 112 -9.04 26.13 2.61
C LEU A 112 -8.26 26.59 3.86
N GLN A 113 -7.05 26.07 4.09
CA GLN A 113 -6.17 26.44 5.20
C GLN A 113 -5.03 27.40 4.82
N ASN A 114 -4.78 27.68 3.52
CA ASN A 114 -3.57 28.37 3.06
C ASN A 114 -3.82 29.66 2.23
N PHE A 115 -4.61 30.60 2.75
CA PHE A 115 -4.50 32.00 2.30
C PHE A 115 -3.37 32.69 3.08
N GLU A 116 -2.13 32.18 2.96
CA GLU A 116 -0.84 32.85 3.21
C GLU A 116 0.30 31.81 3.35
N VAL A 117 0.88 31.34 2.25
CA VAL A 117 2.34 31.16 2.18
C VAL A 117 2.78 31.40 0.73
N ALA A 118 2.96 32.67 0.38
CA ALA A 118 3.70 33.03 -0.81
C ALA A 118 5.20 32.76 -0.58
N LYS A 119 5.81 32.04 -1.53
CA LYS A 119 7.24 32.02 -1.89
C LYS A 119 8.26 32.02 -0.74
N VAL A 120 8.77 30.85 -0.41
CA VAL A 120 10.15 30.69 0.10
C VAL A 120 10.87 29.67 -0.76
N ILE A 121 11.96 30.12 -1.38
CA ILE A 121 12.92 29.30 -2.11
C ILE A 121 13.64 28.44 -1.05
N TYR A 122 13.57 27.11 -1.20
CA TYR A 122 14.11 26.14 -0.23
C TYR A 122 15.60 25.86 -0.48
N GLU A 123 16.46 26.22 0.46
CA GLU A 123 17.85 25.71 0.56
C GLU A 123 17.93 24.39 1.34
N LYS A 124 16.84 23.96 2.00
CA LYS A 124 16.76 22.70 2.75
C LYS A 124 16.15 21.58 1.91
N GLY A 125 16.62 20.35 2.10
CA GLY A 125 16.03 19.15 1.49
C GLY A 125 14.57 18.97 1.90
N CYS A 126 13.71 18.55 0.96
CA CYS A 126 12.26 18.43 1.16
C CYS A 126 11.85 17.54 2.35
N ILE A 127 12.62 16.48 2.63
CA ILE A 127 12.32 15.56 3.75
C ILE A 127 12.50 16.26 5.10
N GLN A 128 13.58 17.03 5.26
CA GLN A 128 13.87 17.71 6.54
C GLN A 128 12.93 18.90 6.79
N ALA A 129 12.53 19.59 5.72
CA ALA A 129 11.48 20.61 5.80
C ALA A 129 10.10 20.01 6.14
N GLY A 130 9.80 18.83 5.62
CA GLY A 130 8.55 18.11 5.90
C GLY A 130 8.46 17.67 7.36
N GLU A 131 9.56 17.16 7.93
CA GLU A 131 9.61 16.73 9.33
C GLU A 131 9.34 17.90 10.30
N GLU A 132 10.03 19.04 10.12
CA GLU A 132 9.82 20.23 10.96
C GLU A 132 8.41 20.84 10.82
N TRP A 133 7.76 20.67 9.65
CA TRP A 133 6.41 21.15 9.41
C TRP A 133 5.37 20.22 10.04
N VAL A 134 5.53 18.90 9.92
CA VAL A 134 4.66 17.90 10.53
C VAL A 134 4.70 18.00 12.05
N GLU A 135 5.88 18.15 12.66
CA GLU A 135 6.00 18.26 14.12
C GLU A 135 5.23 19.46 14.68
N ARG A 136 5.20 20.59 13.96
CA ARG A 136 4.49 21.81 14.38
C ARG A 136 2.99 21.77 14.12
N ASN A 137 2.56 21.06 13.09
CA ASN A 137 1.16 21.05 12.63
C ASN A 137 0.43 19.73 12.94
N LEU A 138 1.07 18.80 13.67
CA LEU A 138 0.54 17.47 13.95
C LEU A 138 -0.89 17.49 14.50
N LEU A 139 -1.18 18.37 15.45
CA LEU A 139 -2.53 18.47 16.04
C LEU A 139 -3.57 18.93 15.02
N ALA A 140 -3.26 19.94 14.20
CA ALA A 140 -4.17 20.43 13.17
C ALA A 140 -4.42 19.38 12.08
N ILE A 141 -3.38 18.63 11.70
CA ILE A 141 -3.46 17.52 10.74
C ILE A 141 -4.35 16.41 11.30
N VAL A 142 -4.13 15.98 12.55
CA VAL A 142 -4.93 14.94 13.22
C VAL A 142 -6.38 15.39 13.36
N THR A 143 -6.62 16.61 13.84
CA THR A 143 -7.98 17.15 13.99
C THR A 143 -8.70 17.29 12.64
N GLY A 144 -8.00 17.72 11.59
CA GLY A 144 -8.54 17.80 10.24
C GLY A 144 -8.90 16.44 9.66
N ALA A 145 -8.04 15.43 9.84
CA ALA A 145 -8.30 14.06 9.41
C ALA A 145 -9.52 13.47 10.12
N VAL A 146 -9.63 13.68 11.43
CA VAL A 146 -10.78 13.24 12.25
C VAL A 146 -12.07 13.91 11.78
N ALA A 147 -12.10 15.24 11.66
CA ALA A 147 -13.29 15.98 11.21
C ALA A 147 -13.75 15.54 9.81
N THR A 148 -12.80 15.26 8.91
CA THR A 148 -13.10 14.79 7.55
C THR A 148 -13.67 13.37 7.56
N ALA A 149 -13.15 12.47 8.38
CA ALA A 149 -13.70 11.11 8.56
C ALA A 149 -15.12 11.13 9.17
N PHE A 150 -15.37 12.05 10.12
CA PHE A 150 -16.71 12.27 10.68
C PHE A 150 -17.69 12.83 9.64
N ALA A 151 -17.26 13.80 8.82
CA ALA A 151 -18.08 14.36 7.75
C ALA A 151 -18.37 13.35 6.62
N GLN A 152 -17.40 12.50 6.28
CA GLN A 152 -17.57 11.44 5.30
C GLN A 152 -18.59 10.37 5.75
N CYS A 153 -18.61 10.00 7.05
CA CYS A 153 -19.65 9.10 7.58
C CYS A 153 -21.04 9.79 7.66
N TYR A 154 -21.11 11.13 7.71
CA TYR A 154 -22.38 11.88 7.65
C TYR A 154 -22.94 12.01 6.22
N LEU A 155 -22.07 12.10 5.21
CA LEU A 155 -22.47 12.27 3.79
C LEU A 155 -22.77 10.95 3.07
N SER A 156 -22.39 9.80 3.62
CA SER A 156 -22.84 8.49 3.13
C SER A 156 -24.28 8.21 3.60
N ILE A 157 -25.25 8.73 2.85
CA ILE A 157 -26.68 8.51 3.04
C ILE A 157 -27.01 7.05 2.70
N ASP A 158 -27.00 6.19 3.71
CA ASP A 158 -27.91 5.04 3.78
C ASP A 158 -28.25 4.73 5.24
N ALA A 159 -29.52 4.90 5.60
CA ALA A 159 -30.03 4.91 6.98
C ALA A 159 -29.85 3.58 7.74
N THR A 160 -29.47 2.49 7.05
CA THR A 160 -29.18 1.19 7.66
C THR A 160 -27.73 1.07 8.16
N PHE A 161 -26.81 1.93 7.69
CA PHE A 161 -25.38 1.89 8.03
C PHE A 161 -24.98 2.78 9.22
N SER A 162 -25.92 3.55 9.77
CA SER A 162 -25.68 4.52 10.86
C SER A 162 -25.16 3.86 12.16
N ALA A 163 -25.77 2.77 12.62
CA ALA A 163 -25.34 2.12 13.86
C ALA A 163 -24.01 1.35 13.71
N ASN A 164 -23.77 0.75 12.53
CA ASN A 164 -22.56 -0.02 12.26
C ASN A 164 -21.35 0.89 11.91
N CYS A 165 -21.56 2.04 11.25
CA CYS A 165 -20.48 3.02 10.99
C CYS A 165 -19.91 3.59 12.31
N VAL A 166 -20.76 3.93 13.28
CA VAL A 166 -20.31 4.47 14.58
C VAL A 166 -19.47 3.45 15.36
N LEU A 167 -19.86 2.17 15.35
CA LEU A 167 -19.09 1.11 16.01
C LEU A 167 -17.76 0.82 15.31
N ILE A 168 -17.73 0.87 13.97
CA ILE A 168 -16.50 0.71 13.18
C ILE A 168 -15.58 1.92 13.37
N GLN A 169 -16.11 3.14 13.47
CA GLN A 169 -15.31 4.34 13.74
C GLN A 169 -14.78 4.37 15.18
N GLN A 170 -15.53 3.85 16.15
CA GLN A 170 -15.07 3.75 17.53
C GLN A 170 -13.97 2.68 17.70
N SER A 171 -14.02 1.59 16.95
CA SER A 171 -12.93 0.61 16.92
C SER A 171 -11.70 1.16 16.18
N LEU A 172 -11.86 1.81 15.03
CA LEU A 172 -10.76 2.42 14.28
C LEU A 172 -10.05 3.53 15.06
N SER A 173 -10.79 4.38 15.79
CA SER A 173 -10.19 5.39 16.67
C SER A 173 -9.44 4.78 17.85
N TYR A 174 -9.91 3.67 18.42
CA TYR A 174 -9.19 2.92 19.45
C TYR A 174 -7.87 2.32 18.91
N PHE A 175 -7.90 1.71 17.72
CA PHE A 175 -6.69 1.20 17.06
C PHE A 175 -5.70 2.31 16.69
N GLN A 176 -6.19 3.50 16.31
CA GLN A 176 -5.34 4.66 16.05
C GLN A 176 -4.68 5.19 17.34
N ILE A 177 -5.41 5.27 18.46
CA ILE A 177 -4.85 5.69 19.75
C ILE A 177 -3.79 4.69 20.22
N LEU A 178 -4.06 3.39 20.11
CA LEU A 178 -3.07 2.35 20.39
C LEU A 178 -1.84 2.46 19.49
N GLY A 179 -2.03 2.74 18.20
CA GLY A 179 -0.94 2.97 17.25
C GLY A 179 -0.09 4.19 17.60
N ILE A 180 -0.72 5.30 18.01
CA ILE A 180 -0.02 6.51 18.46
C ILE A 180 0.75 6.23 19.75
N CYS A 181 0.15 5.55 20.74
CA CYS A 181 0.83 5.17 21.98
C CYS A 181 2.00 4.21 21.73
N PHE A 182 1.84 3.26 20.81
CA PHE A 182 2.92 2.35 20.40
C PHE A 182 4.05 3.11 19.71
N ALA A 183 3.74 4.02 18.77
CA ALA A 183 4.73 4.86 18.10
C ALA A 183 5.47 5.78 19.08
N GLN A 184 4.76 6.33 20.08
CA GLN A 184 5.35 7.15 21.13
C GLN A 184 6.27 6.33 22.05
N ASN A 185 5.87 5.11 22.44
CA ASN A 185 6.73 4.20 23.20
C ASN A 185 7.99 3.81 22.42
N LEU A 186 7.83 3.47 21.14
CA LEU A 186 8.96 3.14 20.27
C LEU A 186 9.93 4.32 20.11
N ARG A 187 9.42 5.55 20.01
CA ARG A 187 10.22 6.78 19.97
C ARG A 187 11.05 6.94 21.25
N VAL A 188 10.44 6.73 22.41
CA VAL A 188 11.12 6.81 23.71
C VAL A 188 12.20 5.74 23.84
N ASP A 189 11.93 4.51 23.41
CA ASP A 189 12.90 3.41 23.41
C ASP A 189 14.09 3.67 22.48
N ILE A 190 13.84 4.18 21.27
CA ILE A 190 14.91 4.53 20.31
C ILE A 190 15.80 5.62 20.89
N PHE A 191 15.24 6.66 21.52
CA PHE A 191 16.05 7.70 22.16
C PHE A 191 16.81 7.19 23.39
N ALA A 192 16.21 6.29 24.17
CA ALA A 192 16.88 5.65 25.31
C ALA A 192 18.06 4.77 24.86
N GLN A 193 17.94 4.07 23.74
CA GLN A 193 19.05 3.30 23.17
C GLN A 193 20.13 4.21 22.59
N LYS A 194 19.76 5.29 21.87
CA LYS A 194 20.71 6.25 21.31
C LYS A 194 21.55 6.96 22.38
N ALA A 195 20.99 7.18 23.57
CA ALA A 195 21.69 7.77 24.72
C ALA A 195 22.75 6.84 25.36
N LYS A 196 22.74 5.53 25.08
CA LYS A 196 23.76 4.59 25.58
C LYS A 196 25.05 4.56 24.74
N TRP A 197 25.02 5.14 23.54
CA TRP A 197 26.13 5.12 22.57
C TRP A 197 26.84 6.48 22.42
N HIS A 198 26.54 7.42 23.32
CA HIS A 198 27.27 8.68 23.54
C HIS A 198 27.76 8.73 24.99
#